data_AF-M2RGI9-F1
#
_entry.id   AF-M2RGI9-F1
#
_cell.length_a   1.000
_cell.length_b   1.000
_cell.length_c   1.000
_cell.angle_alpha   90.00
_cell.angle_beta   90.00
_cell.angle_gamma   90.00
#
_symmetry.space_group_name_H-M   'P 1'
#
loop_
_entity.id
_entity.type
_entity.pdbx_description
1 polymer ?
#
loop_
_entity_poly.entity_id
_entity_poly.type
_entity_poly.pdbx_seq_one_letter_code
_entity_poly.pdbx_strand_id
1 'polypeptide(L)'
;MDTDDRLETAKIENIDIRILKDYFLDMDCLKDFCDDLINCYKKEQDCYLEDDKFNKVLEEEAELVESICDVASDIKSNYKDVLDAFKIRATERERRRRVEISKELSKKPRAPKDN
;
A
#
# COMPACT_ATOMS: atom_id res chain seq x y z
N MET A 1 9.10 13.19 23.40
CA MET A 1 7.95 13.37 22.49
C MET A 1 6.78 12.73 23.17
N ASP A 2 5.87 13.57 23.66
CA ASP A 2 4.67 13.13 24.35
C ASP A 2 3.72 12.46 23.38
N THR A 3 2.95 11.49 23.87
CA THR A 3 1.90 10.78 23.13
C THR A 3 0.85 11.73 22.55
N ASP A 4 0.71 12.94 23.10
CA ASP A 4 -0.19 13.99 22.61
C ASP A 4 0.29 14.59 21.27
N ASP A 5 1.61 14.70 21.03
CA ASP A 5 2.16 15.17 19.74
C ASP A 5 1.82 14.20 18.58
N ARG A 6 1.61 12.91 18.91
CA ARG A 6 1.20 11.89 17.94
C ARG A 6 -0.28 11.97 17.57
N LEU A 7 -1.11 12.49 18.48
CA LEU A 7 -2.56 12.60 18.28
C LEU A 7 -2.94 13.82 17.44
N GLU A 8 -2.29 14.97 17.65
CA GLU A 8 -2.62 16.21 16.91
C GLU A 8 -2.37 16.13 15.40
N THR A 9 -1.53 15.20 14.96
CA THR A 9 -1.18 15.08 13.53
C THR A 9 -2.01 14.05 12.79
N ALA A 10 -2.96 13.42 13.47
CA ALA A 10 -3.73 12.32 12.96
C ALA A 10 -5.19 12.71 12.62
N LYS A 11 -5.39 13.70 11.74
CA LYS A 11 -6.72 13.97 11.14
C LYS A 11 -7.16 12.80 10.23
N ILE A 12 -7.74 11.74 10.81
CA ILE A 12 -8.71 10.84 10.13
C ILE A 12 -10.10 11.34 10.55
N GLU A 13 -10.34 12.64 10.46
CA GLU A 13 -11.56 13.23 11.04
C GLU A 13 -12.82 12.88 10.22
N ASN A 14 -12.69 12.25 9.04
CA ASN A 14 -13.82 12.05 8.10
C ASN A 14 -13.94 10.65 7.48
N ILE A 15 -13.24 9.61 7.97
CA ILE A 15 -13.44 8.24 7.46
C ILE A 15 -14.26 7.45 8.45
N ASP A 16 -15.43 6.96 8.03
CA ASP A 16 -16.23 6.03 8.81
C ASP A 16 -15.44 4.74 9.06
N ILE A 17 -15.36 4.33 10.32
CA ILE A 17 -14.68 3.11 10.74
C ILE A 17 -15.23 1.86 10.04
N ARG A 18 -16.50 1.87 9.63
CA ARG A 18 -17.12 0.80 8.86
C ARG A 18 -16.53 0.72 7.45
N ILE A 19 -16.44 1.85 6.76
CA ILE A 19 -15.81 1.95 5.43
C ILE A 19 -14.35 1.50 5.49
N LEU A 20 -13.64 1.87 6.56
CA LEU A 20 -12.26 1.44 6.75
C LEU A 20 -12.13 -0.07 6.98
N LYS A 21 -13.06 -0.66 7.74
CA LYS A 21 -13.11 -2.11 7.93
C LYS A 21 -13.38 -2.84 6.61
N ASP A 22 -14.36 -2.37 5.85
CA ASP A 22 -14.74 -2.97 4.57
C ASP A 22 -13.58 -2.86 3.56
N TYR A 23 -12.89 -1.71 3.52
CA TYR A 23 -11.66 -1.54 2.76
C TYR A 23 -10.59 -2.60 3.09
N PHE A 24 -10.37 -2.89 4.37
CA PHE A 24 -9.37 -3.91 4.75
C PHE A 24 -9.80 -5.32 4.34
N LEU A 25 -11.08 -5.66 4.45
CA LEU A 25 -11.58 -6.95 4.00
C LEU A 25 -11.39 -7.13 2.49
N ASP A 26 -11.67 -6.10 1.70
CA ASP A 26 -11.50 -6.17 0.25
C ASP A 26 -10.00 -6.22 -0.14
N MET A 27 -9.14 -5.52 0.60
CA MET A 27 -7.68 -5.63 0.44
C MET A 27 -7.14 -7.02 0.80
N ASP A 28 -7.68 -7.67 1.82
CA ASP A 28 -7.34 -9.06 2.16
C ASP A 28 -7.78 -10.02 1.05
N CYS A 29 -8.97 -9.82 0.49
CA CYS A 29 -9.45 -10.58 -0.68
C CYS A 29 -8.52 -10.41 -1.90
N LEU A 30 -8.11 -9.17 -2.20
CA LEU A 30 -7.15 -8.89 -3.27
C LEU A 30 -5.79 -9.58 -3.02
N LYS A 31 -5.34 -9.61 -1.76
CA LYS A 31 -4.11 -10.31 -1.37
C LYS A 31 -4.23 -11.80 -1.64
N ASP A 32 -5.35 -12.42 -1.29
CA ASP A 32 -5.57 -13.86 -1.51
C ASP A 32 -5.53 -14.19 -3.02
N PHE A 33 -6.17 -13.38 -3.86
CA PHE A 33 -6.06 -13.54 -5.32
C PHE A 33 -4.63 -13.39 -5.84
N CYS A 34 -3.84 -12.46 -5.29
CA CYS A 34 -2.43 -12.31 -5.66
C CYS A 34 -1.59 -13.51 -5.20
N ASP A 35 -1.86 -14.06 -4.02
CA ASP A 35 -1.20 -15.25 -3.50
C ASP A 35 -1.53 -16.48 -4.39
N ASP A 36 -2.76 -16.59 -4.87
CA ASP A 36 -3.18 -17.61 -5.83
C ASP A 36 -2.49 -17.45 -7.19
N LEU A 37 -2.35 -16.22 -7.70
CA LEU A 37 -1.60 -15.95 -8.93
C LEU A 37 -0.13 -16.39 -8.81
N ILE A 38 0.51 -16.10 -7.67
CA ILE A 38 1.88 -16.56 -7.38
C ILE A 38 1.94 -18.09 -7.38
N ASN A 39 0.90 -18.77 -6.89
CA ASN A 39 0.85 -20.23 -6.89
C ASN A 39 0.68 -20.79 -8.30
N CYS A 40 -0.10 -20.16 -9.18
CA CYS A 40 -0.17 -20.52 -10.60
C CYS A 40 1.21 -20.42 -11.26
N TYR A 41 1.89 -19.28 -11.09
CA TYR A 41 3.23 -19.07 -11.64
C TYR A 41 4.25 -20.11 -11.17
N LYS A 42 4.17 -20.55 -9.91
CA LYS A 42 5.03 -21.64 -9.40
C LYS A 42 4.71 -22.98 -10.06
N LYS A 43 3.43 -23.30 -10.26
CA LYS A 43 3.01 -24.54 -10.94
C LYS A 43 3.44 -24.57 -12.40
N GLU A 44 3.45 -23.42 -13.08
CA GLU A 44 3.98 -23.33 -14.45
C GLU A 44 5.43 -23.79 -14.55
N GLN A 45 6.27 -23.42 -13.58
CA GLN A 45 7.69 -23.78 -13.56
C GLN A 45 7.93 -25.29 -13.42
N ASP A 46 6.95 -26.02 -12.88
CA ASP A 46 7.01 -27.47 -12.68
C ASP A 46 6.33 -28.27 -13.82
N CYS A 47 5.71 -27.58 -14.80
CA CYS A 47 4.98 -28.22 -15.91
C CYS A 47 5.78 -28.16 -17.23
N TYR A 48 5.74 -29.24 -18.00
CA TYR A 48 6.31 -29.25 -19.36
C TYR A 48 5.32 -28.64 -20.37
N LEU A 49 5.83 -27.80 -21.27
CA LEU A 49 5.10 -27.27 -22.42
C LEU A 49 4.51 -28.44 -23.23
N GLU A 50 3.21 -28.35 -23.56
CA GLU A 50 2.35 -29.36 -24.24
C GLU A 50 1.58 -30.34 -23.34
N ASP A 51 1.70 -30.27 -22.01
CA ASP A 51 0.77 -30.99 -21.11
C ASP A 51 -0.55 -30.21 -20.97
N ASP A 52 -1.70 -30.88 -21.04
CA ASP A 52 -3.02 -30.30 -20.76
C ASP A 52 -3.05 -29.59 -19.39
N LYS A 53 -2.21 -30.05 -18.44
CA LYS A 53 -2.01 -29.37 -17.16
C LYS A 53 -1.42 -27.98 -17.29
N PHE A 54 -0.50 -27.76 -18.22
CA PHE A 54 0.10 -26.45 -18.46
C PHE A 54 -0.95 -25.48 -19.02
N ASN A 55 -1.74 -25.93 -20.00
CA ASN A 55 -2.85 -25.12 -20.54
C ASN A 55 -3.87 -24.76 -19.47
N LYS A 56 -4.21 -25.71 -18.58
CA LYS A 56 -5.13 -25.44 -17.45
C LYS A 56 -4.58 -24.41 -16.47
N VAL A 57 -3.28 -24.43 -16.19
CA VAL A 57 -2.64 -23.42 -15.32
C VAL A 57 -2.69 -22.03 -15.98
N LEU A 58 -2.47 -21.94 -17.29
CA LEU A 58 -2.59 -20.68 -18.03
C LEU A 58 -4.02 -20.14 -18.06
N GLU A 59 -5.02 -21.01 -18.21
CA GLU A 59 -6.44 -20.63 -18.13
C GLU A 59 -6.78 -20.09 -16.73
N GLU A 60 -6.36 -20.78 -15.67
CA GLU A 60 -6.53 -20.34 -14.28
C GLU A 60 -5.81 -18.99 -14.03
N GLU A 61 -4.62 -18.79 -14.60
CA GLU A 61 -3.87 -17.54 -14.48
C GLU A 61 -4.60 -16.36 -15.16
N ALA A 62 -5.15 -16.58 -16.37
CA ALA A 62 -5.92 -15.57 -17.08
C ALA A 62 -7.16 -15.13 -16.29
N GLU A 63 -7.93 -16.08 -15.75
CA GLU A 63 -9.10 -15.79 -14.90
C GLU A 63 -8.73 -15.03 -13.62
N LEU A 64 -7.60 -15.37 -12.99
CA LEU A 64 -7.10 -14.67 -11.81
C LEU A 64 -6.70 -13.23 -12.13
N VAL A 65 -6.05 -12.99 -13.27
CA VAL A 65 -5.68 -11.63 -13.69
C VAL A 65 -6.91 -10.75 -13.90
N GLU A 66 -7.96 -11.28 -14.54
CA GLU A 66 -9.24 -10.56 -14.68
C GLU A 66 -9.87 -10.27 -13.32
N SER A 67 -9.93 -11.27 -12.44
CA SER A 67 -10.49 -11.13 -11.09
C SER A 67 -9.74 -10.09 -10.25
N ILE A 68 -8.41 -10.07 -10.32
CA ILE A 68 -7.56 -9.07 -9.65
C ILE A 68 -7.88 -7.67 -10.19
N CYS A 69 -8.03 -7.52 -11.50
CA CYS A 69 -8.33 -6.23 -12.13
C CYS A 69 -9.70 -5.69 -11.66
N ASP A 70 -10.71 -6.55 -11.60
CA ASP A 70 -12.06 -6.19 -11.17
C ASP A 70 -12.06 -5.77 -9.70
N VAL A 71 -11.51 -6.60 -8.81
CA VAL A 71 -11.43 -6.30 -7.36
C VAL A 71 -10.61 -5.03 -7.12
N ALA A 72 -9.47 -4.86 -7.78
CA ALA A 72 -8.67 -3.64 -7.64
C ALA A 72 -9.39 -2.38 -8.14
N SER A 73 -10.19 -2.51 -9.20
CA SER A 73 -11.01 -1.42 -9.74
C SER A 73 -12.14 -1.05 -8.79
N ASP A 74 -12.79 -2.04 -8.20
CA ASP A 74 -13.83 -1.85 -7.17
C ASP A 74 -13.25 -1.19 -5.92
N ILE A 75 -12.11 -1.66 -5.43
CA ILE A 75 -11.43 -1.02 -4.29
C ILE A 75 -11.11 0.44 -4.59
N LYS A 76 -10.57 0.72 -5.78
CA LYS A 76 -10.20 2.08 -6.20
C LYS A 76 -11.40 3.01 -6.29
N SER A 77 -12.55 2.51 -6.75
CA SER A 77 -13.77 3.30 -6.92
C SER A 77 -14.52 3.50 -5.60
N ASN A 78 -14.69 2.44 -4.81
CA ASN A 78 -15.48 2.44 -3.58
C ASN A 78 -14.75 3.08 -2.40
N TYR A 79 -13.41 3.01 -2.36
CA TYR A 79 -12.60 3.51 -1.24
C TYR A 79 -11.69 4.68 -1.62
N LYS A 80 -12.07 5.45 -2.63
CA LYS A 80 -11.30 6.61 -3.09
C LYS A 80 -10.95 7.57 -1.95
N ASP A 81 -11.90 7.88 -1.07
CA ASP A 81 -11.68 8.79 0.05
C ASP A 81 -10.68 8.25 1.07
N VAL A 82 -10.70 6.92 1.29
CA VAL A 82 -9.74 6.22 2.14
C VAL A 82 -8.33 6.28 1.53
N LEU A 83 -8.23 5.98 0.23
CA LEU A 83 -6.96 6.03 -0.51
C LEU A 83 -6.39 7.45 -0.55
N ASP A 84 -7.22 8.46 -0.78
CA ASP A 84 -6.81 9.86 -0.85
C ASP A 84 -6.36 10.37 0.53
N ALA A 85 -7.06 10.00 1.61
CA ALA A 85 -6.62 10.32 2.98
C ALA A 85 -5.26 9.70 3.31
N PHE A 86 -5.01 8.45 2.90
CA PHE A 86 -3.70 7.82 3.08
C PHE A 86 -2.61 8.48 2.25
N LYS A 87 -2.89 8.86 1.00
CA LYS A 87 -1.94 9.58 0.13
C LYS A 87 -1.58 10.94 0.71
N ILE A 88 -2.57 11.75 1.10
CA ILE A 88 -2.33 13.09 1.69
C ILE A 88 -1.44 12.96 2.91
N ARG A 89 -1.68 11.96 3.78
CA ARG A 89 -0.82 11.68 4.93
C ARG A 89 0.59 11.28 4.55
N ALA A 90 0.75 10.44 3.53
CA ALA A 90 2.08 10.05 3.05
C ALA A 90 2.86 11.27 2.55
N THR A 91 2.22 12.15 1.77
CA THR A 91 2.82 13.40 1.29
C THR A 91 3.17 14.36 2.42
N GLU A 92 2.31 14.50 3.43
CA GLU A 92 2.56 15.36 4.59
C GLU A 92 3.72 14.84 5.45
N ARG A 93 3.83 13.52 5.67
CA ARG A 93 4.99 12.92 6.34
C ARG A 93 6.28 13.20 5.58
N GLU A 94 6.25 13.06 4.26
CA GLU A 94 7.41 13.34 3.41
C GLU A 94 7.80 14.83 3.46
N ARG A 95 6.82 15.73 3.43
CA ARG A 95 7.05 17.18 3.59
C ARG A 95 7.71 17.51 4.93
N ARG A 96 7.25 16.91 6.02
CA ARG A 96 7.84 17.12 7.36
C ARG A 96 9.29 16.66 7.45
N ARG A 97 9.59 15.49 6.90
CA ARG A 97 10.98 14.98 6.81
C ARG A 97 11.89 15.97 6.08
N ARG A 98 11.43 16.54 4.96
CA ARG A 98 12.20 17.55 4.21
C ARG A 98 12.43 18.84 4.98
N VAL A 99 11.43 19.29 5.75
CA VAL A 99 11.55 20.48 6.60
C VAL A 99 12.50 20.24 7.77
N GLU A 100 12.46 19.06 8.39
CA GLU A 100 13.39 18.66 9.46
C GLU A 100 14.84 18.62 8.97
N ILE A 101 15.09 17.98 7.82
CA ILE A 101 16.41 17.94 7.19
C ILE A 101 16.92 19.36 6.88
N SER A 102 16.06 20.23 6.34
CA SER A 102 16.41 21.63 6.07
C SER A 102 16.71 22.43 7.34
N LYS A 103 15.96 22.20 8.43
CA LYS A 103 16.23 22.78 9.76
C LYS A 103 17.54 22.28 10.38
N GLU A 104 17.94 21.04 10.12
CA GLU A 104 19.22 20.51 10.59
C GLU A 104 20.39 21.08 9.80
N LEU A 105 20.27 21.20 8.48
CA LEU A 105 21.29 21.79 7.61
C LEU A 105 21.49 23.29 7.85
N SER A 106 20.46 23.99 8.32
CA SER A 106 20.52 25.43 8.63
C SER A 106 21.03 25.75 10.03
N LYS A 107 21.26 24.74 10.90
CA LYS A 107 22.00 24.94 12.15
C LYS A 107 23.48 25.17 11.80
N LYS A 108 23.93 26.44 11.87
CA LYS A 108 25.34 26.80 11.70
C LYS A 108 26.25 25.91 12.56
N PRO A 109 27.45 25.52 12.07
CA PRO A 109 28.45 24.85 12.89
C PRO A 109 28.74 25.71 14.12
N ARG A 110 28.66 25.11 15.33
CA ARG A 110 29.11 25.80 16.54
C ARG A 110 30.61 26.07 16.38
N ALA A 111 30.97 27.34 16.22
CA ALA A 111 32.37 27.76 16.26
C ALA A 111 32.98 27.29 17.60
N PRO A 112 34.19 26.70 17.60
CA PRO A 112 34.89 26.36 18.83
C PRO A 112 35.02 27.62 19.67
N LYS A 113 34.76 27.53 20.98
CA LYS A 113 35.11 28.61 21.89
C LYS A 113 36.63 28.60 22.03
N ASP A 114 37.30 29.61 21.49
CA ASP A 114 38.72 29.85 21.73
C ASP A 114 38.92 30.14 23.24
N ASN A 115 39.85 29.42 23.85
CA ASN A 115 40.32 29.59 25.23
C ASN A 115 41.41 30.66 25.31
#